data_AF-K9D0E0-F1
#
_entry.id   AF-K9D0E0-F1
#
_cell.length_a   1.000
_cell.length_b   1.000
_cell.length_c   1.000
_cell.angle_alpha   90.00
_cell.angle_beta   90.00
_cell.angle_gamma   90.00
#
_symmetry.space_group_name_H-M   'P 1'
#
loop_
_entity.id
_entity.type
_entity.pdbx_description
1 polymer ?
#
loop_
_entity_poly.entity_id
_entity_poly.type
_entity_poly.pdbx_seq_one_letter_code
_entity_poly.pdbx_strand_id
1 'polypeptide(L)' 'MARLGITPKTIAMRGGTDGSFISTKGILTPNYFTGAHNFHSRFEFLPINSFYKSYEMTLTLIQLGYEKSNS' A
#
# COMPACT_ATOMS: atom_id res chain seq x y z
N MET A 1 -7.09 -4.51 4.27
CA MET A 1 -7.67 -3.37 4.99
C MET A 1 -8.73 -3.80 6.01
N ALA A 2 -9.79 -4.54 5.63
CA ALA A 2 -10.83 -4.99 6.58
C ALA A 2 -10.29 -5.77 7.80
N ARG A 3 -9.38 -6.75 7.59
CA ARG A 3 -8.72 -7.50 8.68
C ARG A 3 -7.98 -6.62 9.71
N LEU A 4 -7.64 -5.38 9.36
CA LEU A 4 -6.91 -4.44 10.20
C LEU A 4 -7.77 -3.27 10.69
N GLY A 5 -9.09 -3.29 10.43
CA GLY A 5 -9.99 -2.19 10.79
C GLY A 5 -9.71 -0.87 10.05
N ILE A 6 -9.04 -0.93 8.90
CA ILE A 6 -8.68 0.26 8.12
C ILE A 6 -9.78 0.55 7.11
N THR A 7 -10.39 1.74 7.18
CA THR A 7 -11.35 2.20 6.17
C THR A 7 -10.62 2.53 4.86
N PRO A 8 -10.92 1.84 3.75
CA PRO A 8 -10.28 2.12 2.47
C PRO A 8 -10.69 3.49 1.93
N LYS A 9 -9.72 4.23 1.40
CA LYS A 9 -9.94 5.46 0.64
C LYS A 9 -9.42 5.27 -0.78
N THR A 10 -10.31 4.90 -1.69
CA THR A 10 -9.95 4.70 -3.10
C THR A 10 -9.79 6.05 -3.77
N ILE A 11 -8.56 6.39 -4.13
CA ILE A 11 -8.21 7.66 -4.79
C ILE A 11 -7.57 7.31 -6.12
N ALA A 12 -8.09 7.88 -7.21
CA ALA A 12 -7.47 7.74 -8.51
C ALA A 12 -6.12 8.47 -8.53
N MET A 13 -5.04 7.73 -8.82
CA MET A 13 -3.74 8.34 -9.06
C MET A 13 -3.70 8.90 -10.48
N ARG A 14 -3.37 10.19 -10.61
CA ARG A 14 -3.17 10.85 -11.90
C ARG A 14 -1.68 10.87 -12.21
N GLY A 15 -1.29 10.31 -13.35
CA GLY A 15 0.10 10.15 -13.76
C GLY A 15 0.59 8.70 -13.67
N GLY A 16 1.84 8.49 -14.07
CA GLY A 16 2.49 7.19 -14.01
C GLY A 16 3.09 6.90 -12.65
N THR A 17 3.03 5.62 -12.26
CA THR A 17 3.78 5.03 -11.15
C THR A 17 4.50 3.78 -11.64
N ASP A 18 5.53 3.34 -10.93
CA ASP A 18 6.19 2.07 -11.23
C ASP A 18 5.18 0.91 -11.22
N GLY A 19 4.25 0.92 -10.26
CA GLY A 19 3.14 -0.06 -10.20
C GLY A 19 2.25 -0.01 -11.44
N SER A 20 1.84 1.17 -11.92
CA SER A 20 1.05 1.26 -13.14
C SER A 20 1.79 0.73 -14.37
N PHE A 21 3.11 0.92 -14.45
CA PHE A 21 3.92 0.37 -15.53
C PHE A 21 4.11 -1.14 -15.39
N ILE A 22 4.42 -1.65 -14.20
CA ILE A 22 4.56 -3.09 -13.94
C ILE A 22 3.23 -3.82 -14.20
N SER A 23 2.10 -3.19 -13.89
CA SER A 23 0.77 -3.70 -14.20
C SER A 23 0.54 -3.91 -15.70
N THR A 24 1.13 -3.10 -16.59
CA THR A 24 1.02 -3.33 -18.05
C THR A 24 1.73 -4.60 -18.50
N LYS A 25 2.66 -5.13 -17.69
CA LYS A 25 3.35 -6.40 -17.93
C LYS A 25 2.58 -7.61 -17.38
N GLY A 26 1.34 -7.43 -16.94
CA GLY A 26 0.50 -8.51 -16.40
C GLY A 26 0.74 -8.82 -14.92
N ILE A 27 1.56 -8.03 -14.22
CA ILE A 27 1.85 -8.24 -12.80
C ILE A 27 1.03 -7.25 -11.97
N LEU A 28 0.00 -7.76 -11.28
CA LEU A 28 -0.86 -6.96 -10.41
C LEU A 28 -0.05 -6.25 -9.32
N THR A 29 0.00 -4.92 -9.38
CA THR A 29 0.83 -4.08 -8.49
C THR A 29 0.02 -2.91 -7.92
N PRO A 30 -0.87 -3.17 -6.95
CA PRO A 30 -1.71 -2.14 -6.35
C PRO A 30 -0.88 -1.25 -5.42
N ASN A 31 -1.10 0.06 -5.49
CA ASN A 31 -0.56 1.00 -4.52
C ASN A 31 -1.48 1.08 -3.29
N TYR A 32 -0.87 1.17 -2.11
CA TYR A 32 -1.56 1.47 -0.86
C TYR A 32 -0.73 2.48 -0.04
N PHE A 33 -1.29 2.95 1.07
CA PHE A 33 -0.69 4.01 1.87
C PHE A 33 0.61 3.56 2.54
N THR A 34 1.57 4.48 2.68
CA THR A 34 2.80 4.31 3.47
C THR A 34 2.66 4.86 4.89
N GLY A 35 1.71 5.78 5.09
CA GLY A 35 1.53 6.55 6.32
C GLY A 35 2.34 7.85 6.36
N ALA A 36 3.17 8.14 5.35
CA ALA A 36 3.94 9.38 5.27
C ALA A 36 3.09 10.57 4.77
N HIS A 37 3.58 11.78 5.04
CA HIS A 37 2.97 13.04 4.66
C HIS A 37 4.00 13.98 4.02
N ASN A 38 3.50 14.89 3.18
CA ASN A 38 4.28 15.96 2.54
C ASN A 38 5.48 15.47 1.71
N PHE A 39 5.29 14.42 0.91
CA PHE A 39 6.34 13.90 0.02
C PHE A 39 7.00 15.00 -0.80
N HIS A 40 8.34 14.94 -0.92
CA HIS A 40 9.17 15.90 -1.64
C HIS A 40 9.17 17.33 -1.07
N SER A 41 8.79 17.49 0.20
CA SER A 41 8.86 18.77 0.93
C SER A 41 9.98 18.77 1.97
N ARG A 42 10.43 19.95 2.38
CA ARG A 42 11.29 20.12 3.57
C ARG A 42 10.60 19.69 4.87
N PHE A 43 9.27 19.59 4.85
CA PHE A 43 8.44 19.15 5.98
C PHE A 43 7.90 17.73 5.77
N GLU A 44 8.60 16.90 5.00
CA GLU A 44 8.27 15.48 4.87
C GLU A 44 8.44 14.76 6.21
N PHE A 45 7.44 13.98 6.61
CA PHE A 45 7.46 13.26 7.88
C PHE A 45 6.62 11.99 7.85
N LEU A 46 6.92 11.10 8.78
CA LEU A 46 6.29 9.78 8.90
C LEU A 46 5.79 9.54 10.34
N PRO A 47 4.49 9.74 10.60
CA PRO A 47 3.86 9.36 11.86
C PRO A 47 4.02 7.85 12.14
N ILE A 48 4.58 7.51 13.29
CA ILE A 48 4.86 6.11 13.67
C ILE A 48 3.61 5.24 13.68
N ASN A 49 2.48 5.73 14.20
CA ASN A 49 1.24 4.95 14.23
C ASN A 49 0.72 4.64 12.82
N SER A 50 0.81 5.59 11.89
CA SER A 50 0.41 5.40 10.49
C SER A 50 1.36 4.45 9.76
N PHE A 51 2.66 4.57 10.01
CA PHE A 51 3.68 3.65 9.49
C PHE A 51 3.44 2.21 9.97
N TYR A 52 3.18 2.03 11.26
CA TYR A 52 2.92 0.71 11.84
C TYR A 52 1.71 0.04 11.17
N LYS A 53 0.64 0.79 10.88
CA LYS A 53 -0.52 0.28 10.12
C LYS A 53 -0.18 -0.10 8.68
N SER A 54 0.74 0.62 8.02
CA SER A 54 1.23 0.26 6.68
C SER A 54 2.04 -1.03 6.72
N TYR A 55 2.91 -1.18 7.72
CA TYR A 55 3.66 -2.40 7.99
C TYR A 55 2.74 -3.61 8.22
N GLU A 56 1.73 -3.49 9.10
CA GLU A 56 0.74 -4.54 9.33
C GLU A 56 0.00 -4.92 8.04
N MET A 57 -0.30 -3.93 7.18
CA MET A 57 -0.93 -4.15 5.89
C MET A 57 -0.04 -5.00 4.97
N THR A 58 1.25 -4.70 4.87
CA THR A 58 2.20 -5.50 4.07
C THR A 58 2.26 -6.94 4.56
N LEU A 59 2.41 -7.17 5.86
CA LEU A 59 2.44 -8.52 6.44
C LEU A 59 1.13 -9.28 6.19
N THR A 60 -0.01 -8.61 6.34
CA THR A 60 -1.32 -9.19 6.09
C THR A 60 -1.47 -9.62 4.62
N LEU A 61 -0.96 -8.82 3.67
CA LEU A 61 -0.97 -9.18 2.25
C LEU A 61 -0.09 -10.40 1.95
N ILE A 62 1.10 -10.47 2.54
CA ILE A 62 2.00 -11.63 2.39
C ILE A 62 1.32 -12.89 2.92
N GLN A 63 0.76 -12.83 4.12
CA GLN A 63 0.05 -13.94 4.75
C GLN A 63 -1.14 -14.40 3.89
N LEU A 64 -1.97 -13.48 3.42
CA LEU A 64 -3.08 -13.76 2.51
C LEU A 64 -2.63 -14.39 1.19
N GLY A 65 -1.51 -13.90 0.63
CA GLY A 65 -0.94 -14.45 -0.59
C GLY A 65 -0.49 -15.90 -0.41
N TYR A 66 0.17 -16.19 0.70
CA TYR A 66 0.59 -17.54 1.08
C TYR A 66 -0.60 -18.48 1.31
N GLU A 67 -1.61 -18.04 2.08
CA GLU A 67 -2.85 -18.81 2.30
C GLU A 67 -3.52 -19.20 0.97
N LYS A 68 -3.56 -18.25 0.02
CA LYS A 68 -4.16 -18.46 -1.29
C LYS A 68 -3.34 -19.39 -2.19
N SER A 69 -2.01 -19.37 -2.12
CA SER A 69 -1.16 -20.27 -2.94
C SER A 69 -1.18 -21.71 -2.45
N ASN A 70 -1.54 -21.93 -1.19
CA ASN A 70 -1.55 -23.23 -0.54
C ASN A 70 -2.96 -23.81 -0.35
N SER A 71 -3.98 -23.18 -0.95
CA SER A 71 -5.36 -23.65 -1.06
C SER A 71 -5.62 -24.19 -2.45
#